data_AF-A0A7M7G9H1-F1
#
_entry.id   AF-A0A7M7G9H1-F1
#
_cell.length_a   1.000
_cell.length_b   1.000
_cell.length_c   1.000
_cell.angle_alpha   90.00
_cell.angle_beta   90.00
_cell.angle_gamma   90.00
#
_symmetry.space_group_name_H-M   'P 1'
#
loop_
_entity.id
_entity.type
_entity.pdbx_description
1 polymer ?
#
loop_
_entity_poly.entity_id
_entity_poly.type
_entity_poly.pdbx_seq_one_letter_code
_entity_poly.pdbx_strand_id
1 'polypeptide(L)'
;MVLCNIECLERISNYLDVSPLPLEMQENVIVTTERESNKKIEGFSTIIQFLIENSKYPDILGIDNKMKALSRQWLEYAVVCVNYADTPANAKRILQELNIALRDNTYLTGTKKTIADITLYYALHSIMRELNHQEKAQYVHVSRWFDNMQQEEKLRQQLDLISFDLLHLFL
;
A
#
# COMPACT_ATOMS: atom_id res chain seq x y z
N MET A 1 7.55 7.34 -12.38
CA MET A 1 6.72 6.11 -12.44
C MET A 1 5.59 6.27 -11.44
N VAL A 2 4.34 6.06 -11.88
CA VAL A 2 3.14 6.13 -11.02
C VAL A 2 3.05 4.84 -10.20
N LEU A 3 3.05 4.95 -8.87
CA LEU A 3 3.07 3.79 -7.96
C LEU A 3 1.66 3.27 -7.63
N CYS A 4 0.65 4.14 -7.67
CA CYS A 4 -0.77 3.76 -7.57
C CYS A 4 -1.33 3.46 -8.96
N ASN A 5 -0.86 2.36 -9.56
CA ASN A 5 -1.16 1.97 -10.94
C ASN A 5 -2.09 0.72 -11.01
N ILE A 6 -2.36 0.25 -12.23
CA ILE A 6 -3.21 -0.93 -12.48
C ILE A 6 -2.65 -2.19 -11.81
N GLU A 7 -1.34 -2.44 -11.91
CA GLU A 7 -0.70 -3.60 -11.28
C GLU A 7 -0.92 -3.61 -9.76
N CYS A 8 -0.83 -2.44 -9.12
CA CYS A 8 -1.11 -2.31 -7.69
C CYS A 8 -2.58 -2.70 -7.35
N LEU A 9 -3.55 -2.28 -8.17
CA LEU A 9 -4.96 -2.65 -8.00
C LEU A 9 -5.20 -4.14 -8.25
N GLU A 10 -4.53 -4.75 -9.23
CA GLU A 10 -4.61 -6.19 -9.50
C GLU A 10 -4.10 -6.99 -8.30
N ARG A 11 -2.97 -6.58 -7.72
CA ARG A 11 -2.43 -7.21 -6.50
C ARG A 11 -3.39 -7.06 -5.32
N ILE A 12 -3.99 -5.88 -5.13
CA ILE A 12 -5.01 -5.66 -4.09
C ILE A 12 -6.24 -6.54 -4.33
N SER A 13 -6.74 -6.63 -5.57
CA SER A 13 -7.86 -7.49 -5.94
C SER A 13 -7.59 -8.96 -5.60
N ASN A 14 -6.40 -9.45 -5.96
CA ASN A 14 -5.96 -10.81 -5.64
C ASN A 14 -5.88 -11.04 -4.13
N TYR A 15 -5.34 -10.09 -3.36
CA TYR A 15 -5.28 -10.20 -1.91
C TYR A 15 -6.68 -10.25 -1.26
N LEU A 16 -7.64 -9.51 -1.81
CA LEU A 16 -9.03 -9.46 -1.35
C LEU A 16 -9.88 -10.64 -1.85
N ASP A 17 -9.28 -11.58 -2.60
CA ASP A 17 -9.97 -12.70 -3.26
C ASP A 17 -11.14 -12.24 -4.15
N VAL A 18 -10.99 -11.08 -4.81
CA VAL A 18 -11.97 -10.53 -5.76
C VAL A 18 -11.53 -10.83 -7.19
N SER A 19 -12.49 -11.26 -8.02
CA SER A 19 -12.26 -11.55 -9.42
C SER A 19 -11.62 -10.37 -10.16
N PRO A 20 -10.67 -10.62 -11.10
CA PRO A 20 -10.02 -9.56 -11.85
C PRO A 20 -11.02 -8.61 -12.52
N LEU A 21 -10.81 -7.31 -12.30
CA LEU A 21 -11.60 -6.25 -12.90
C LEU A 21 -11.00 -5.85 -14.26
N PRO A 22 -11.82 -5.46 -15.25
CA PRO A 22 -11.32 -4.82 -16.46
C PRO A 22 -10.85 -3.42 -16.10
N LEU A 23 -9.55 -3.28 -15.81
CA LEU A 23 -8.92 -2.03 -15.42
C LEU A 23 -8.30 -1.38 -16.66
N GLU A 24 -8.64 -0.12 -16.89
CA GLU A 24 -8.13 0.67 -18.01
C GLU A 24 -7.68 2.04 -17.53
N MET A 25 -6.73 2.64 -18.24
CA MET A 25 -6.31 4.02 -17.98
C MET A 25 -6.94 4.95 -19.01
N GLN A 26 -7.81 5.85 -18.55
CA GLN A 26 -8.49 6.86 -19.36
C GLN A 26 -8.15 8.25 -18.80
N GLU A 27 -7.55 9.11 -19.63
CA GLU A 27 -7.21 10.50 -19.23
C GLU A 27 -6.40 10.61 -17.93
N ASN A 28 -5.45 9.67 -17.71
CA ASN A 28 -4.65 9.54 -16.48
C ASN A 28 -5.41 9.10 -15.22
N VAL A 29 -6.66 8.67 -15.36
CA VAL A 29 -7.48 8.09 -14.29
C VAL A 29 -7.67 6.61 -14.57
N ILE A 30 -7.52 5.78 -13.55
CA ILE A 30 -7.85 4.36 -13.66
C ILE A 30 -9.35 4.21 -13.56
N VAL A 31 -9.93 3.46 -14.48
CA VAL A 31 -11.36 3.20 -14.56
C VAL A 31 -11.62 1.71 -14.64
N THR A 32 -12.80 1.32 -14.18
CA THR A 32 -13.34 -0.02 -14.38
C THR A 32 -14.85 0.03 -14.52
N THR A 33 -15.42 -1.01 -15.11
CA THR A 33 -16.87 -1.14 -15.28
C THR A 33 -17.36 -2.33 -14.48
N GLU A 34 -18.30 -2.07 -13.57
CA GLU A 34 -18.97 -3.12 -12.81
C GLU A 34 -19.84 -3.96 -13.75
N ARG A 35 -19.62 -5.28 -13.75
CA ARG A 35 -20.28 -6.19 -14.70
C ARG A 35 -21.80 -6.29 -14.52
N GLU A 36 -22.29 -6.16 -13.29
CA GLU A 36 -23.71 -6.36 -12.96
C GLU A 36 -24.55 -5.11 -13.24
N SER A 37 -24.07 -3.94 -12.86
CA SER A 37 -24.81 -2.67 -13.00
C SER A 37 -24.43 -1.86 -14.24
N ASN A 38 -23.36 -2.25 -14.93
CA ASN A 38 -22.71 -1.49 -15.99
C ASN A 38 -22.26 -0.08 -15.55
N LYS A 39 -22.10 0.13 -14.24
CA LYS A 39 -21.64 1.40 -13.66
C LYS A 39 -20.14 1.55 -13.84
N LYS A 40 -19.74 2.71 -14.36
CA LYS A 40 -18.33 3.11 -14.43
C LYS A 40 -17.86 3.58 -13.07
N ILE A 41 -16.72 3.07 -12.63
CA ILE A 41 -16.05 3.41 -11.37
C ILE A 41 -14.68 3.97 -11.72
N GLU A 42 -14.36 5.15 -11.18
CA GLU A 42 -13.16 5.89 -11.54
C GLU A 42 -12.37 6.29 -10.29
N GLY A 43 -11.05 6.25 -10.40
CA GLY A 43 -10.12 6.67 -9.36
C GLY A 43 -9.63 5.51 -8.49
N PHE A 44 -8.35 5.52 -8.19
CA PHE A 44 -7.64 4.45 -7.48
C PHE A 44 -8.29 4.10 -6.13
N SER A 45 -8.49 5.09 -5.26
CA SER A 45 -9.09 4.89 -3.93
C SER A 45 -10.57 4.50 -3.99
N THR A 46 -11.29 4.91 -5.03
CA THR A 46 -12.69 4.51 -5.26
C THR A 46 -12.77 3.04 -5.66
N ILE A 47 -11.90 2.61 -6.58
CA ILE A 47 -11.82 1.22 -7.01
C ILE A 47 -11.40 0.32 -5.85
N ILE A 48 -10.47 0.75 -4.98
CA ILE A 48 -10.14 0.00 -3.76
C ILE A 48 -11.36 -0.17 -2.85
N GLN A 49 -12.14 0.89 -2.62
CA GLN A 49 -13.35 0.78 -1.80
C GLN A 49 -14.37 -0.18 -2.43
N PHE A 50 -14.54 -0.13 -3.75
CA PHE A 50 -15.38 -1.08 -4.48
C PHE A 50 -14.88 -2.52 -4.33
N LEU A 51 -13.57 -2.77 -4.44
CA LEU A 51 -12.97 -4.09 -4.22
C LEU A 51 -13.25 -4.59 -2.79
N ILE A 52 -13.14 -3.73 -1.77
CA ILE A 52 -13.43 -4.10 -0.38
C ILE A 52 -14.89 -4.51 -0.22
N GLU A 53 -15.82 -3.73 -0.77
CA GLU A 53 -17.27 -3.98 -0.70
C GLU A 53 -17.66 -5.32 -1.36
N ASN A 54 -16.92 -5.74 -2.40
CA ASN A 54 -17.12 -7.00 -3.10
C ASN A 54 -16.26 -8.16 -2.56
N SER A 55 -15.48 -7.92 -1.51
CA SER A 55 -14.63 -8.93 -0.89
C SER A 55 -15.33 -9.64 0.27
N LYS A 56 -14.73 -10.73 0.75
CA LYS A 56 -15.14 -11.39 2.01
C LYS A 56 -14.62 -10.68 3.25
N TYR A 57 -13.89 -9.56 3.11
CA TYR A 57 -13.16 -8.90 4.18
C TYR A 57 -13.55 -7.41 4.31
N PRO A 58 -14.83 -7.04 4.46
CA PRO A 58 -15.24 -5.63 4.52
C PRO A 58 -14.58 -4.86 5.67
N ASP A 59 -14.24 -5.56 6.77
CA ASP A 59 -13.57 -5.00 7.94
C ASP A 59 -12.10 -4.60 7.67
N ILE A 60 -11.53 -4.94 6.52
CA ILE A 60 -10.17 -4.54 6.13
C ILE A 60 -10.04 -3.03 5.93
N LEU A 61 -11.17 -2.32 5.69
CA LEU A 61 -11.21 -0.86 5.71
C LEU A 61 -11.08 -0.32 7.14
N GLY A 62 -11.45 -1.10 8.15
CA GLY A 62 -11.43 -0.73 9.55
C GLY A 62 -12.68 -1.20 10.29
N ILE A 63 -12.51 -1.62 11.54
CA ILE A 63 -13.61 -2.15 12.38
C ILE A 63 -14.48 -1.07 13.03
N ASP A 64 -13.95 0.15 13.17
CA ASP A 64 -14.64 1.29 13.77
C ASP A 64 -14.47 2.55 12.90
N ASN A 65 -15.24 3.59 13.20
CA ASN A 65 -15.25 4.82 12.40
C ASN A 65 -13.89 5.53 12.37
N LYS A 66 -13.11 5.46 13.45
CA LYS A 66 -11.78 6.06 13.52
C LYS A 66 -10.82 5.32 12.61
N MET A 67 -10.81 3.99 12.66
CA MET A 67 -9.96 3.15 11.81
C MET A 67 -10.33 3.32 10.34
N LYS A 68 -11.62 3.34 10.00
CA LYS A 68 -12.09 3.61 8.63
C LYS A 68 -11.65 4.98 8.12
N ALA A 69 -11.72 6.02 8.96
CA ALA A 69 -11.26 7.35 8.60
C ALA A 69 -9.74 7.38 8.37
N LEU A 70 -8.95 6.77 9.26
CA LEU A 70 -7.49 6.69 9.11
C LEU A 70 -7.10 5.89 7.86
N SER A 71 -7.75 4.76 7.58
CA SER A 71 -7.48 3.99 6.37
C SER A 71 -7.75 4.82 5.11
N ARG A 72 -8.84 5.58 5.06
CA ARG A 72 -9.14 6.49 3.95
C ARG A 72 -8.11 7.61 3.81
N GLN A 73 -7.68 8.20 4.93
CA GLN A 73 -6.62 9.21 4.95
C GLN A 73 -5.31 8.66 4.35
N TRP A 74 -4.93 7.42 4.70
CA TRP A 74 -3.73 6.80 4.16
C TRP A 74 -3.86 6.41 2.67
N LEU A 75 -5.05 6.03 2.22
CA LEU A 75 -5.32 5.84 0.78
C LEU A 75 -5.20 7.15 0.00
N GLU A 76 -5.68 8.26 0.57
CA GLU A 76 -5.47 9.59 -0.01
C GLU A 76 -3.99 9.97 -0.03
N TYR A 77 -3.28 9.76 1.07
CA TYR A 77 -1.82 9.96 1.14
C TYR A 77 -1.07 9.12 0.09
N ALA A 78 -1.48 7.88 -0.15
CA ALA A 78 -0.89 7.04 -1.17
C ALA A 78 -1.04 7.67 -2.57
N VAL A 79 -2.23 8.17 -2.92
CA VAL A 79 -2.51 8.77 -4.23
C VAL A 79 -1.87 10.15 -4.40
N VAL A 80 -1.90 10.99 -3.37
CA VAL A 80 -1.45 12.40 -3.45
C VAL A 80 0.05 12.55 -3.21
N CYS A 81 0.63 11.72 -2.35
CA CYS A 81 2.05 11.79 -2.00
C CYS A 81 2.85 10.63 -2.57
N VAL A 82 2.51 9.38 -2.20
CA VAL A 82 3.34 8.21 -2.55
C VAL A 82 3.37 7.95 -4.04
N ASN A 83 2.31 8.27 -4.76
CA ASN A 83 2.24 8.11 -6.20
C ASN A 83 3.35 8.85 -6.98
N TYR A 84 3.94 9.89 -6.38
CA TYR A 84 5.00 10.72 -6.94
C TYR A 84 6.35 10.52 -6.21
N ALA A 85 6.51 9.39 -5.53
CA ALA A 85 7.73 9.02 -4.82
C ALA A 85 8.84 8.47 -5.74
N ASP A 86 8.67 8.58 -7.06
CA ASP A 86 9.66 8.18 -8.05
C ASP A 86 10.87 9.13 -8.12
N THR A 87 10.77 10.32 -7.53
CA THR A 87 11.92 11.21 -7.35
C THR A 87 12.59 10.95 -6.00
N PRO A 88 13.94 10.93 -5.92
CA PRO A 88 14.65 10.67 -4.66
C PRO A 88 14.28 11.63 -3.51
N ALA A 89 14.00 12.90 -3.83
CA ALA A 89 13.59 13.88 -2.84
C ALA A 89 12.21 13.55 -2.23
N ASN A 90 11.25 13.15 -3.06
CA ASN A 90 9.93 12.73 -2.59
C ASN A 90 10.01 11.42 -1.83
N ALA A 91 10.75 10.42 -2.32
CA ALA A 91 10.97 9.17 -1.64
C ALA A 91 11.52 9.40 -0.22
N LYS A 92 12.57 10.23 -0.10
CA LYS A 92 13.17 10.59 1.19
C LYS A 92 12.16 11.23 2.14
N ARG A 93 11.36 12.19 1.67
CA ARG A 93 10.32 12.86 2.45
C ARG A 93 9.27 11.86 2.93
N ILE A 94 8.77 11.01 2.03
CA ILE A 94 7.73 10.02 2.33
C ILE A 94 8.22 8.99 3.34
N LEU A 95 9.44 8.48 3.16
CA LEU A 95 10.05 7.56 4.12
C LEU A 95 10.23 8.20 5.49
N GLN A 96 10.57 9.50 5.58
CA GLN A 96 10.63 10.23 6.85
C GLN A 96 9.26 10.35 7.52
N GLU A 97 8.22 10.75 6.77
CA GLU A 97 6.85 10.90 7.27
C GLU A 97 6.29 9.57 7.78
N LEU A 98 6.46 8.50 7.00
CA LEU A 98 6.03 7.15 7.38
C LEU A 98 6.82 6.62 8.58
N ASN A 99 8.12 6.90 8.66
CA ASN A 99 8.94 6.47 9.80
C ASN A 99 8.45 7.11 11.11
N ILE A 100 8.00 8.37 11.06
CA ILE A 100 7.39 9.05 12.21
C ILE A 100 6.03 8.41 12.53
N ALA A 101 5.17 8.21 11.52
CA ALA A 101 3.82 7.66 11.72
C ALA A 101 3.82 6.23 12.30
N LEU A 102 4.80 5.42 11.92
CA LEU A 102 4.95 4.03 12.34
C LEU A 102 5.77 3.87 13.64
N ARG A 103 6.30 4.95 14.23
CA ARG A 103 7.14 4.90 15.43
C ARG A 103 6.48 4.08 16.54
N ASP A 104 5.25 4.44 16.87
CA ASP A 104 4.50 3.88 18.00
C ASP A 104 3.39 2.90 17.57
N ASN A 105 3.32 2.55 16.28
CA ASN A 105 2.25 1.71 15.72
C ASN A 105 2.82 0.51 14.96
N THR A 106 2.19 -0.65 15.09
CA THR A 106 2.54 -1.85 14.30
C THR A 106 2.11 -1.70 12.85
N TYR A 107 0.95 -1.07 12.62
CA TYR A 107 0.32 -0.80 11.33
C TYR A 107 -0.10 0.68 11.26
N LEU A 108 -0.40 1.18 10.07
CA LEU A 108 -0.68 2.61 9.84
C LEU A 108 -1.90 3.15 10.61
N THR A 109 -2.83 2.29 10.98
CA THR A 109 -4.04 2.65 11.73
C THR A 109 -4.01 2.15 13.18
N GLY A 110 -2.85 1.70 13.67
CA GLY A 110 -2.63 1.25 15.05
C GLY A 110 -2.12 -0.19 15.12
N THR A 111 -2.89 -1.08 15.74
CA THR A 111 -2.48 -2.47 16.00
C THR A 111 -3.08 -3.49 15.04
N LYS A 112 -3.98 -3.07 14.14
CA LYS A 112 -4.59 -3.94 13.13
C LYS A 112 -4.18 -3.52 11.73
N LYS A 113 -3.82 -4.50 10.91
CA LYS A 113 -3.57 -4.31 9.48
C LYS A 113 -4.87 -3.90 8.79
N THR A 114 -4.79 -2.90 7.91
CA THR A 114 -5.91 -2.42 7.10
C THR A 114 -5.52 -2.34 5.63
N ILE A 115 -6.48 -1.96 4.79
CA ILE A 115 -6.24 -1.72 3.37
C ILE A 115 -5.13 -0.69 3.12
N ALA A 116 -4.98 0.29 4.02
CA ALA A 116 -3.90 1.27 3.93
C ALA A 116 -2.52 0.62 3.94
N ASP A 117 -2.30 -0.37 4.82
CA ASP A 117 -1.03 -1.08 4.91
C ASP A 117 -0.75 -1.90 3.65
N ILE A 118 -1.78 -2.56 3.11
CA ILE A 118 -1.69 -3.36 1.89
C ILE A 118 -1.34 -2.47 0.69
N THR A 119 -2.05 -1.35 0.54
CA THR A 119 -1.80 -0.39 -0.55
C THR A 119 -0.40 0.20 -0.47
N LEU A 120 0.03 0.66 0.71
CA LEU A 120 1.36 1.25 0.88
C LEU A 120 2.48 0.21 0.75
N TYR A 121 2.25 -1.05 1.14
CA TYR A 121 3.22 -2.12 0.91
C TYR A 121 3.54 -2.27 -0.58
N TYR A 122 2.52 -2.37 -1.43
CA TYR A 122 2.74 -2.48 -2.87
C TYR A 122 3.33 -1.20 -3.47
N ALA A 123 2.84 -0.03 -3.06
CA ALA A 123 3.34 1.24 -3.58
C ALA A 123 4.82 1.50 -3.22
N LEU A 124 5.28 1.01 -2.06
CA LEU A 124 6.65 1.25 -1.58
C LEU A 124 7.63 0.13 -1.94
N HIS A 125 7.19 -1.00 -2.52
CA HIS A 125 8.05 -2.16 -2.71
C HIS A 125 9.32 -1.85 -3.53
N SER A 126 9.17 -1.17 -4.67
CA SER A 126 10.30 -0.79 -5.52
C SER A 126 11.29 0.13 -4.78
N ILE A 127 10.78 1.10 -4.03
CA ILE A 127 11.59 2.04 -3.24
C ILE A 127 12.36 1.30 -2.15
N MET A 128 11.69 0.44 -1.38
CA MET A 128 12.30 -0.31 -0.28
C MET A 128 13.36 -1.30 -0.77
N ARG A 129 13.21 -1.82 -2.00
CA ARG A 129 14.20 -2.71 -2.63
C ARG A 129 15.49 -1.98 -2.98
N GLU A 130 15.39 -0.72 -3.36
CA GLU A 130 16.53 0.11 -3.77
C GLU A 130 17.33 0.68 -2.59
N LEU A 131 16.74 0.72 -1.39
CA LEU A 131 17.44 1.21 -0.20
C LEU A 131 18.62 0.32 0.19
N ASN A 132 19.75 0.95 0.50
CA ASN A 132 20.89 0.27 1.09
C ASN A 132 20.66 0.00 2.59
N HIS A 133 21.55 -0.78 3.23
CA HIS A 133 21.42 -1.15 4.64
C HIS A 133 21.40 0.05 5.59
N GLN A 134 22.18 1.10 5.30
CA GLN A 134 22.24 2.31 6.13
C GLN A 134 20.93 3.10 6.04
N GLU A 135 20.34 3.22 4.83
CA GLU A 135 19.05 3.85 4.63
C GLU A 135 17.92 3.06 5.31
N LYS A 136 17.94 1.73 5.21
CA LYS A 136 16.99 0.87 5.92
C LYS A 136 17.05 1.07 7.44
N ALA A 137 18.24 1.26 8.02
CA ALA A 137 18.38 1.63 9.43
C ALA A 137 17.93 3.06 9.73
N GLN A 138 18.18 4.01 8.84
CA GLN A 138 17.67 5.38 9.00
C GLN A 138 16.13 5.40 9.09
N TYR A 139 15.46 4.53 8.34
CA TYR A 139 14.01 4.37 8.32
C TYR A 139 13.55 3.12 9.08
N VAL A 140 14.10 2.89 10.27
CA VAL A 140 13.91 1.64 11.03
C VAL A 140 12.44 1.24 11.26
N HIS A 141 11.53 2.19 11.45
CA HIS A 141 10.12 1.88 11.69
C HIS A 141 9.40 1.48 10.41
N VAL A 142 9.76 2.11 9.28
CA VAL A 142 9.28 1.69 7.95
C VAL A 142 9.84 0.32 7.61
N SER A 143 11.14 0.09 7.82
CA SER A 143 11.80 -1.19 7.60
C SER A 143 11.15 -2.31 8.41
N ARG A 144 10.92 -2.10 9.71
CA ARG A 144 10.22 -3.05 10.59
C ARG A 144 8.80 -3.35 10.10
N TRP A 145 8.04 -2.31 9.75
CA TRP A 145 6.66 -2.47 9.25
C TRP A 145 6.65 -3.23 7.92
N PHE A 146 7.53 -2.85 6.99
CA PHE A 146 7.61 -3.48 5.67
C PHE A 146 8.03 -4.94 5.78
N ASP A 147 9.03 -5.23 6.62
CA ASP A 147 9.47 -6.59 6.90
C ASP A 147 8.34 -7.44 7.48
N ASN A 148 7.58 -6.90 8.45
CA ASN A 148 6.41 -7.57 9.00
C ASN A 148 5.32 -7.83 7.94
N MET A 149 5.05 -6.87 7.05
CA MET A 149 4.06 -7.02 5.98
C MET A 149 4.47 -8.13 4.99
N GLN A 150 5.71 -8.12 4.52
CA GLN A 150 6.15 -9.08 3.49
C GLN A 150 6.22 -10.53 3.97
N GLN A 151 6.17 -10.81 5.29
CA GLN A 151 6.18 -12.20 5.78
C GLN A 151 4.90 -12.97 5.38
N GLU A 152 3.80 -12.27 5.13
CA GLU A 152 2.56 -12.90 4.68
C GLU A 152 2.60 -13.24 3.19
N GLU A 153 2.64 -14.52 2.87
CA GLU A 153 2.72 -15.00 1.48
C GLU A 153 1.54 -14.53 0.61
N LYS A 154 0.34 -14.48 1.18
CA LYS A 154 -0.87 -13.98 0.49
C LYS A 154 -0.72 -12.52 0.04
N LEU A 155 -0.08 -11.69 0.88
CA LEU A 155 0.18 -10.30 0.55
C LEU A 155 1.35 -10.18 -0.43
N ARG A 156 2.47 -10.84 -0.13
CA ARG A 156 3.69 -10.77 -0.94
C ARG A 156 3.45 -11.24 -2.38
N GLN A 157 2.60 -12.26 -2.57
CA GLN A 157 2.31 -12.85 -3.87
C GLN A 157 3.63 -13.23 -4.58
N GLN A 158 3.89 -12.61 -5.74
CA GLN A 158 5.08 -12.84 -6.56
C GLN A 158 6.19 -11.81 -6.32
N LEU A 159 6.03 -10.89 -5.35
CA LEU A 159 7.07 -9.91 -5.05
C LEU A 159 8.24 -10.55 -4.31
N ASP A 160 9.44 -10.09 -4.62
CA ASP A 160 10.65 -10.53 -3.94
C ASP A 160 10.62 -10.19 -2.45
N LEU A 161 11.13 -11.12 -1.63
CA LEU A 161 11.38 -10.88 -0.22
C LEU A 161 12.62 -9.98 -0.07
N ILE A 162 12.45 -8.81 0.52
CA ILE A 162 13.53 -7.84 0.71
C ILE A 162 14.24 -8.13 2.03
N SER A 163 15.56 -8.31 2.01
CA SER A 163 16.33 -8.51 3.25
C SER A 163 16.43 -7.22 4.08
N PHE A 164 16.18 -7.37 5.38
CA PHE A 164 16.34 -6.34 6.41
C PHE A 164 17.36 -6.77 7.48
N ASP A 165 18.46 -7.41 7.06
CA ASP A 165 19.55 -7.74 7.99
C ASP A 165 20.27 -6.47 8.46
N LEU A 166 19.89 -5.99 9.64
CA LEU A 166 20.50 -4.84 10.31
C LEU A 166 21.73 -5.22 11.14
N LEU A 167 22.09 -6.51 11.25
CA LEU A 167 23.26 -6.95 12.03
C LEU A 167 24.57 -6.42 11.45
N HIS A 168 24.61 -6.18 10.13
CA HIS A 168 25.78 -5.63 9.43
C HIS A 168 26.13 -4.18 9.79
N LEU A 169 25.29 -3.47 10.57
CA LEU A 169 25.55 -2.08 10.96
C LEU A 169 26.37 -1.95 12.26
N PHE A 170 26.57 -3.07 12.96
CA PHE A 170 27.29 -3.13 14.23
C PHE A 170 28.65 -3.84 14.12
N LEU A 171 29.10 -4.15 12.90
CA LEU A 171 30.40 -4.74 12.57
C LEU A 171 31.19 -3.76 11.69
#